data_AF-A0A173SHX3-F1
#
_entry.id   AF-A0A173SHX3-F1
#
_cell.length_a   1.000
_cell.length_b   1.000
_cell.length_c   1.000
_cell.angle_alpha   90.00
_cell.angle_beta   90.00
_cell.angle_gamma   90.00
#
_symmetry.space_group_name_H-M   'P 1'
#
loop_
_entity.id
_entity.type
_entity.pdbx_description
1 polymer ?
#
loop_
_entity_poly.entity_id
_entity_poly.type
_entity_poly.pdbx_seq_one_letter_code
_entity_poly.pdbx_strand_id
1 'polypeptide(L)'
;MKKMYEKPMAFEEAFVADEYVAACYFLACKRGTDGWDGNVAHWDYHAEYGRNVSHSPLGTANTCGDKTANRVITDNGGVFEKVQEHNGEQGWLDGTYCGYDDNDNSNTLSAGDTVYWSTFSENKDRRWNHYGTLEQADANHPNHS
;
A
#
# COMPACT_ATOMS: atom_id res chain seq x y z
N MET A 1 66.86 -4.78 -3.78
CA MET A 1 65.60 -4.02 -3.81
C MET A 1 64.47 -4.98 -3.51
N LYS A 2 63.71 -4.77 -2.42
CA LYS A 2 62.58 -5.65 -2.05
C LYS A 2 61.33 -5.15 -2.78
N LYS A 3 60.65 -6.03 -3.52
CA LYS A 3 59.34 -5.73 -4.12
C LYS A 3 58.31 -5.72 -3.00
N MET A 4 57.76 -4.56 -2.67
CA MET A 4 56.56 -4.48 -1.85
C MET A 4 55.37 -4.78 -2.75
N TYR A 5 54.59 -5.79 -2.37
CA TYR A 5 53.30 -6.06 -2.98
C TYR A 5 52.25 -5.40 -2.10
N GLU A 6 51.79 -4.22 -2.52
CA GLU A 6 50.62 -3.59 -1.92
C GLU A 6 49.37 -4.25 -2.51
N LYS A 7 48.47 -4.71 -1.65
CA LYS A 7 47.18 -5.25 -2.08
C LYS A 7 46.36 -4.08 -2.63
N PRO A 8 45.75 -4.19 -3.83
CA PRO A 8 44.82 -3.17 -4.28
C PRO A 8 43.61 -3.18 -3.33
N MET A 9 43.37 -2.06 -2.66
CA MET A 9 42.10 -1.80 -1.99
C MET A 9 41.15 -1.30 -3.07
N ALA A 10 40.19 -2.14 -3.47
CA ALA A 10 39.04 -1.67 -4.21
C ALA A 10 38.17 -0.88 -3.23
N PHE A 11 37.99 0.41 -3.49
CA PHE A 11 36.94 1.18 -2.83
C PHE A 11 35.65 0.83 -3.57
N GLU A 12 34.77 0.08 -2.93
CA GLU A 12 33.40 -0.05 -3.39
C GLU A 12 32.72 1.28 -3.05
N GLU A 13 32.38 2.06 -4.06
CA GLU A 13 31.29 3.03 -3.89
C GLU A 13 30.08 2.18 -3.55
N ALA A 14 29.72 2.13 -2.27
CA ALA A 14 28.43 1.65 -1.86
C ALA A 14 27.44 2.50 -2.64
N PHE A 15 26.85 1.91 -3.68
CA PHE A 15 25.65 2.45 -4.29
C PHE A 15 24.61 2.35 -3.18
N VAL A 16 24.57 3.38 -2.32
CA VAL A 16 23.37 3.70 -1.58
C VAL A 16 22.42 4.07 -2.69
N ALA A 17 21.58 3.12 -3.07
CA ALA A 17 20.41 3.45 -3.83
C ALA A 17 19.71 4.52 -2.99
N ASP A 18 19.84 5.77 -3.39
CA ASP A 18 18.91 6.84 -3.07
C ASP A 18 17.59 6.53 -3.81
N GLU A 19 17.13 5.27 -3.73
CA GLU A 19 15.75 4.90 -3.95
C GLU A 19 15.05 5.34 -2.66
N TYR A 20 14.90 6.67 -2.56
CA TYR A 20 14.21 7.37 -1.50
C TYR A 20 12.87 6.69 -1.32
N VAL A 21 12.77 5.88 -0.26
CA VAL A 21 11.54 5.18 0.08
C VAL A 21 10.52 6.24 0.46
N ALA A 22 9.69 6.60 -0.51
CA ALA A 22 8.25 6.76 -0.41
C ALA A 22 7.70 6.50 0.99
N ALA A 23 7.00 7.45 1.60
CA ALA A 23 6.33 7.21 2.88
C ALA A 23 5.44 5.96 2.75
N CYS A 24 5.80 4.91 3.48
CA CYS A 24 4.99 3.71 3.58
C CYS A 24 3.98 3.96 4.69
N TYR A 25 2.70 3.92 4.36
CA TYR A 25 1.64 3.92 5.36
C TYR A 25 1.12 2.50 5.52
N PHE A 26 0.83 2.10 6.76
CA PHE A 26 -0.05 0.96 6.97
C PHE A 26 -1.48 1.37 6.60
N LEU A 27 -2.21 0.42 6.03
CA LEU A 27 -3.56 0.66 5.55
C LEU A 27 -4.42 -0.56 5.87
N ALA A 28 -5.13 -0.56 7.00
CA ALA A 28 -6.09 -1.61 7.28
C ALA A 28 -7.35 -1.39 6.44
N CYS A 29 -7.76 -2.39 5.63
CA CYS A 29 -9.05 -2.31 4.96
C CYS A 29 -10.18 -2.35 6.00
N LYS A 30 -11.12 -1.42 5.89
CA LYS A 30 -12.31 -1.30 6.74
C LYS A 30 -13.57 -1.84 6.07
N ARG A 31 -13.44 -2.46 4.88
CA ARG A 31 -14.57 -2.98 4.10
C ARG A 31 -15.33 -4.09 4.83
N GLY A 32 -14.61 -5.06 5.39
CA GLY A 32 -15.18 -6.14 6.20
C GLY A 32 -16.35 -6.89 5.55
N THR A 33 -17.05 -7.71 6.35
CA THR A 33 -18.25 -8.43 5.90
C THR A 33 -19.53 -7.62 5.94
N ASP A 34 -19.57 -6.57 6.77
CA ASP A 34 -20.82 -5.98 7.26
C ASP A 34 -21.31 -4.78 6.44
N GLY A 35 -20.80 -4.61 5.22
CA GLY A 35 -21.10 -3.43 4.42
C GLY A 35 -20.12 -2.29 4.71
N TRP A 36 -20.33 -1.14 4.06
CA TRP A 36 -19.45 0.02 4.20
C TRP A 36 -20.30 1.27 4.46
N ASP A 37 -19.66 2.33 4.95
CA ASP A 37 -20.24 3.66 5.20
C ASP A 37 -19.48 4.81 4.50
N GLY A 38 -18.43 4.52 3.74
CA GLY A 38 -17.61 5.53 3.07
C GLY A 38 -18.28 6.23 1.88
N ASN A 39 -17.51 7.09 1.20
CA ASN A 39 -17.99 7.87 0.07
C ASN A 39 -17.85 7.15 -1.28
N VAL A 40 -18.99 6.72 -1.86
CA VAL A 40 -19.03 5.92 -3.10
C VAL A 40 -18.54 6.68 -4.33
N ALA A 41 -18.49 8.00 -4.25
CA ALA A 41 -18.01 8.84 -5.33
C ALA A 41 -16.52 8.61 -5.63
N HIS A 42 -15.72 8.19 -4.64
CA HIS A 42 -14.31 7.89 -4.87
C HIS A 42 -14.13 6.70 -5.82
N TRP A 43 -15.06 5.75 -5.87
CA TRP A 43 -15.02 4.67 -6.86
C TRP A 43 -15.69 5.03 -8.19
N ASP A 44 -15.94 6.32 -8.44
CA ASP A 44 -16.72 6.81 -9.58
C ASP A 44 -18.10 6.14 -9.66
N TYR A 45 -18.71 5.92 -8.49
CA TYR A 45 -20.00 5.21 -8.33
C TYR A 45 -20.03 3.79 -8.89
N HIS A 46 -18.88 3.21 -9.25
CA HIS A 46 -18.81 1.84 -9.68
C HIS A 46 -18.91 0.91 -8.48
N ALA A 47 -20.01 0.15 -8.44
CA ALA A 47 -20.20 -0.93 -7.51
C ALA A 47 -19.19 -2.06 -7.75
N GLU A 48 -19.01 -2.88 -6.73
CA GLU A 48 -18.34 -4.17 -6.86
C GLU A 48 -19.12 -5.08 -7.82
N TYR A 49 -18.42 -5.89 -8.59
CA TYR A 49 -19.05 -6.74 -9.60
C TYR A 49 -18.31 -8.06 -9.77
N GLY A 50 -19.01 -9.03 -10.36
CA GLY A 50 -18.50 -10.36 -10.64
C GLY A 50 -19.11 -11.44 -9.73
N ARG A 51 -18.81 -12.71 -10.02
CA ARG A 51 -19.37 -13.83 -9.27
C ARG A 51 -18.60 -14.05 -7.96
N ASN A 52 -19.33 -14.25 -6.87
CA ASN A 52 -18.81 -14.53 -5.52
C ASN A 52 -17.86 -13.43 -5.00
N VAL A 53 -18.20 -12.16 -5.26
CA VAL A 53 -17.52 -11.04 -4.60
C VAL A 53 -17.90 -11.06 -3.12
N SER A 54 -16.89 -11.19 -2.27
CA SER A 54 -17.01 -11.16 -0.82
C SER A 54 -15.71 -10.63 -0.22
N HIS A 55 -15.81 -10.15 1.01
CA HIS A 55 -14.69 -9.65 1.81
C HIS A 55 -14.51 -10.52 3.04
N SER A 56 -13.26 -10.64 3.48
CA SER A 56 -12.97 -11.33 4.74
C SER A 56 -13.41 -10.46 5.92
N PRO A 57 -13.79 -11.08 7.07
CA PRO A 57 -14.04 -10.32 8.30
C PRO A 57 -12.82 -9.49 8.70
N LEU A 58 -13.07 -8.31 9.29
CA LEU A 58 -12.00 -7.46 9.81
C LEU A 58 -11.17 -8.21 10.87
N GLY A 59 -9.85 -8.02 10.85
CA GLY A 59 -8.93 -8.72 11.74
C GLY A 59 -8.62 -10.17 11.32
N THR A 60 -9.10 -10.64 10.17
CA THR A 60 -8.66 -11.92 9.60
C THR A 60 -7.24 -11.77 9.08
N ALA A 61 -6.29 -12.49 9.70
CA ALA A 61 -4.88 -12.44 9.33
C ALA A 61 -4.64 -12.79 7.86
N ASN A 62 -3.65 -12.13 7.24
CA ASN A 62 -3.27 -12.34 5.83
C ASN A 62 -4.40 -12.05 4.81
N THR A 63 -5.32 -11.14 5.15
CA THR A 63 -6.35 -10.63 4.24
C THR A 63 -6.33 -9.11 4.24
N CYS A 64 -7.09 -8.46 3.34
CA CYS A 64 -7.13 -7.00 3.29
C CYS A 64 -7.55 -6.35 4.62
N GLY A 65 -8.34 -7.05 5.46
CA GLY A 65 -8.76 -6.58 6.78
C GLY A 65 -7.67 -6.64 7.86
N ASP A 66 -6.48 -7.15 7.54
CA ASP A 66 -5.31 -7.16 8.39
C ASP A 66 -4.55 -5.83 8.23
N LYS A 67 -4.24 -5.17 9.36
CA LYS A 67 -3.63 -3.84 9.37
C LYS A 67 -2.25 -3.79 8.74
N THR A 68 -1.53 -4.92 8.74
CA THR A 68 -0.19 -5.00 8.13
C THR A 68 -0.21 -5.51 6.70
N ALA A 69 -1.39 -5.88 6.17
CA ALA A 69 -1.48 -6.51 4.86
C ALA A 69 -1.52 -5.51 3.71
N ASN A 70 -1.95 -4.27 3.92
CA ASN A 70 -1.96 -3.28 2.83
C ASN A 70 -1.03 -2.12 3.13
N ARG A 71 -0.47 -1.57 2.05
CA ARG A 71 0.41 -0.42 2.09
C ARG A 71 0.05 0.57 1.00
N VAL A 72 0.21 1.84 1.33
CA VAL A 72 0.28 2.92 0.33
C VAL A 72 1.71 3.36 0.20
N ILE A 73 2.10 3.58 -1.05
CA ILE A 73 3.41 4.07 -1.46
C ILE A 73 3.16 5.41 -2.14
N THR A 74 3.78 6.46 -1.62
CA THR A 74 3.70 7.83 -2.15
C THR A 74 5.05 8.30 -2.68
N ASP A 75 5.10 9.29 -3.55
CA ASP A 75 6.36 9.94 -3.90
C ASP A 75 6.89 10.82 -2.74
N ASN A 76 8.02 11.49 -2.98
CA ASN A 76 8.68 12.40 -2.02
C ASN A 76 7.85 13.65 -1.65
N GLY A 77 6.73 13.90 -2.35
CA GLY A 77 5.80 14.99 -2.08
C GLY A 77 4.50 14.54 -1.41
N GLY A 78 4.36 13.26 -1.07
CA GLY A 78 3.10 12.71 -0.56
C GLY A 78 2.05 12.51 -1.66
N VAL A 79 2.45 12.54 -2.94
CA VAL A 79 1.56 12.20 -4.06
C VAL A 79 1.45 10.69 -4.13
N PHE A 80 0.22 10.19 -4.24
CA PHE A 80 -0.05 8.77 -4.38
C PHE A 80 0.68 8.18 -5.60
N GLU A 81 1.41 7.07 -5.41
CA GLU A 81 1.94 6.26 -6.52
C GLU A 81 1.17 4.97 -6.70
N LYS A 82 1.06 4.17 -5.63
CA LYS A 82 0.44 2.84 -5.67
C LYS A 82 -0.08 2.40 -4.31
N VAL A 83 -1.07 1.52 -4.35
CA VAL A 83 -1.61 0.80 -3.21
C VAL A 83 -1.44 -0.68 -3.49
N GLN A 84 -0.91 -1.41 -2.52
CA GLN A 84 -0.73 -2.85 -2.63
C GLN A 84 -1.41 -3.54 -1.47
N GLU A 85 -2.11 -4.62 -1.78
CA GLU A 85 -2.84 -5.46 -0.84
C GLU A 85 -2.16 -6.83 -0.79
N HIS A 86 -1.89 -7.33 0.41
CA HIS A 86 -1.33 -8.65 0.61
C HIS A 86 -2.43 -9.64 1.00
N ASN A 87 -2.47 -10.76 0.29
CA ASN A 87 -3.29 -11.90 0.63
C ASN A 87 -2.38 -13.13 0.83
N GLY A 88 -2.60 -13.90 1.90
CA GLY A 88 -1.73 -15.04 2.23
C GLY A 88 -1.69 -16.16 1.18
N GLU A 89 -2.73 -16.27 0.35
CA GLU A 89 -2.81 -17.28 -0.72
C GLU A 89 -2.36 -16.72 -2.08
N GLN A 90 -2.57 -15.43 -2.32
CA GLN A 90 -2.35 -14.79 -3.63
C GLN A 90 -1.06 -13.95 -3.69
N GLY A 91 -0.44 -13.67 -2.54
CA GLY A 91 0.69 -12.74 -2.43
C GLY A 91 0.25 -11.28 -2.54
N TRP A 92 1.15 -10.44 -3.06
CA TRP A 92 0.89 -9.02 -3.28
C TRP A 92 0.04 -8.80 -4.54
N LEU A 93 -1.05 -8.05 -4.36
CA LEU A 93 -1.97 -7.62 -5.39
C LEU A 93 -1.82 -6.11 -5.60
N ASP A 94 -1.73 -5.69 -6.86
CA ASP A 94 -1.72 -4.27 -7.20
C ASP A 94 -3.15 -3.71 -7.16
N GLY A 95 -3.37 -2.72 -6.31
CA GLY A 95 -4.61 -1.99 -6.22
C GLY A 95 -4.64 -0.76 -7.12
N THR A 96 -5.82 -0.42 -7.61
CA THR A 96 -6.08 0.82 -8.33
C THR A 96 -6.56 1.87 -7.36
N TYR A 97 -5.85 2.99 -7.29
CA TYR A 97 -6.28 4.15 -6.50
C TYR A 97 -7.57 4.75 -7.03
N CYS A 98 -8.43 5.15 -6.11
CA CYS A 98 -9.74 5.70 -6.42
C CYS A 98 -9.93 7.09 -5.79
N GLY A 99 -9.20 7.41 -4.73
CA GLY A 99 -9.21 8.73 -4.12
C GLY A 99 -8.89 8.66 -2.63
N TYR A 100 -9.05 9.80 -1.97
CA TYR A 100 -8.94 9.90 -0.52
C TYR A 100 -9.84 11.01 0.02
N ASP A 101 -10.26 10.87 1.27
CA ASP A 101 -10.75 11.99 2.07
C ASP A 101 -9.56 12.59 2.82
N ASP A 102 -9.29 13.86 2.51
CA ASP A 102 -8.34 14.72 3.22
C ASP A 102 -8.98 15.13 4.55
N ASN A 103 -8.64 14.39 5.61
CA ASN A 103 -9.26 14.51 6.92
C ASN A 103 -8.60 15.59 7.78
N ASP A 104 -7.39 16.02 7.43
CA ASP A 104 -6.62 17.04 8.15
C ASP A 104 -6.50 18.38 7.39
N ASN A 105 -7.07 18.47 6.18
CA ASN A 105 -7.01 19.62 5.28
C ASN A 105 -5.58 20.01 4.87
N SER A 106 -4.67 19.04 4.81
CA SER A 106 -3.28 19.26 4.38
C SER A 106 -3.14 19.41 2.86
N ASN A 107 -4.17 19.05 2.10
CA ASN A 107 -4.15 18.94 0.63
C ASN A 107 -3.09 17.94 0.11
N THR A 108 -2.62 17.04 0.97
CA THR A 108 -1.62 16.01 0.68
C THR A 108 -2.03 14.72 1.37
N LEU A 109 -1.56 13.58 0.88
CA LEU A 109 -1.88 12.31 1.52
C LEU A 109 -1.08 12.14 2.83
N SER A 110 -1.78 12.10 3.96
CA SER A 110 -1.17 12.07 5.29
C SER A 110 -1.74 10.96 6.19
N ALA A 111 -1.08 10.69 7.32
CA ALA A 111 -1.60 9.77 8.32
C ALA A 111 -2.91 10.32 8.91
N GLY A 112 -3.96 9.50 8.92
CA GLY A 112 -5.32 9.88 9.33
C GLY A 112 -6.30 10.04 8.17
N ASP A 113 -5.82 10.18 6.93
CA ASP A 113 -6.67 10.24 5.75
C ASP A 113 -7.31 8.90 5.43
N THR A 114 -8.50 8.94 4.83
CA THR A 114 -9.19 7.75 4.34
C THR A 114 -8.85 7.54 2.88
N VAL A 115 -8.16 6.46 2.53
CA VAL A 115 -7.83 6.09 1.15
C VAL A 115 -8.84 5.09 0.61
N TYR A 116 -9.18 5.23 -0.66
CA TYR A 116 -10.07 4.36 -1.41
C TYR A 116 -9.30 3.71 -2.57
N TRP A 117 -9.45 2.40 -2.72
CA TRP A 117 -8.86 1.65 -3.82
C TRP A 117 -9.78 0.54 -4.30
N SER A 118 -9.44 -0.05 -5.45
CA SER A 118 -10.10 -1.25 -5.96
C SER A 118 -9.07 -2.30 -6.34
N THR A 119 -9.39 -3.57 -6.11
CA THR A 119 -8.63 -4.71 -6.68
C THR A 119 -9.49 -5.44 -7.70
N PHE A 120 -8.83 -6.13 -8.63
CA PHE A 120 -9.49 -6.83 -9.73
C PHE A 120 -9.00 -8.28 -9.81
N SER A 121 -9.85 -9.16 -10.35
CA SER A 121 -9.37 -10.48 -10.79
C SER A 121 -8.40 -10.31 -11.95
N GLU A 122 -7.58 -11.31 -12.20
CA GLU A 122 -6.59 -11.31 -13.29
C GLU A 122 -7.20 -10.95 -14.65
N ASN A 123 -8.39 -11.49 -14.95
CA ASN A 123 -9.17 -11.21 -16.16
C ASN A 123 -10.11 -10.01 -16.04
N LYS A 124 -10.09 -9.27 -14.92
CA LYS A 124 -10.89 -8.08 -14.61
C LYS A 124 -12.41 -8.26 -14.68
N ASP A 125 -12.89 -9.50 -14.62
CA ASP A 125 -14.31 -9.85 -14.56
C ASP A 125 -14.92 -9.73 -13.15
N ARG A 126 -14.06 -9.54 -12.14
CA ARG A 126 -14.44 -9.24 -10.76
C ARG A 126 -13.72 -8.00 -10.27
N ARG A 127 -14.41 -7.23 -9.42
CA ARG A 127 -13.92 -6.03 -8.75
C ARG A 127 -14.32 -6.06 -7.29
N TRP A 128 -13.37 -5.69 -6.43
CA TRP A 128 -13.60 -5.39 -5.01
C TRP A 128 -13.22 -3.94 -4.77
N ASN A 129 -14.04 -3.29 -3.96
CA ASN A 129 -13.87 -1.91 -3.56
C ASN A 129 -13.44 -1.89 -2.09
N HIS A 130 -12.38 -1.16 -1.81
CA HIS A 130 -11.72 -1.14 -0.52
C HIS A 130 -11.45 0.27 -0.05
N TYR A 131 -11.39 0.42 1.26
CA TYR A 131 -11.05 1.68 1.89
C TYR A 131 -10.44 1.44 3.25
N GLY A 132 -9.69 2.40 3.75
CA GLY A 132 -8.98 2.29 5.00
C GLY A 132 -8.40 3.63 5.41
N THR A 133 -8.01 3.74 6.67
CA THR A 133 -7.34 4.94 7.16
C THR A 133 -5.84 4.72 7.15
N LEU A 134 -5.09 5.72 6.69
CA LEU A 134 -3.64 5.68 6.71
C LEU A 134 -3.14 5.78 8.14
N GLU A 135 -2.30 4.84 8.51
CA GLU A 135 -1.53 4.87 9.74
C GLU A 135 -0.06 5.04 9.38
N GLN A 136 0.63 5.95 10.06
CA GLN A 136 2.07 6.14 9.84
C GLN A 136 2.78 4.81 10.09
N ALA A 137 3.52 4.29 9.10
CA ALA A 137 4.41 3.18 9.40
C ALA A 137 5.49 3.66 10.36
N ASP A 138 5.86 2.82 11.33
CA ASP A 138 6.89 3.15 12.30
C ASP A 138 8.17 3.59 11.56
N ALA A 139 8.64 4.81 11.80
CA ALA A 139 9.84 5.35 11.19
C ALA A 139 11.11 4.52 11.54
N ASN A 140 11.05 3.70 12.58
CA ASN A 140 12.13 2.77 12.98
C ASN A 140 11.94 1.36 12.40
N HIS A 141 10.88 1.13 11.65
CA HIS A 141 10.62 -0.14 10.98
C HIS A 141 10.17 0.14 9.54
N PRO A 142 11.07 0.67 8.68
CA PRO A 142 10.80 0.71 7.26
C PRO A 142 10.50 -0.73 6.85
N ASN A 143 9.29 -0.98 6.35
CA ASN A 143 8.88 -2.29 5.87
C ASN A 143 9.76 -2.66 4.67
N HIS A 144 10.91 -3.27 4.96
CA HIS A 144 11.86 -3.77 4.01
C HIS A 144 11.85 -5.30 4.08
N SER A 145 11.20 -5.91 3.09
CA SER A 145 11.72 -6.97 2.20
C SER A 145 10.56 -7.73 1.58
#